data_AF-A0A822ELT0-F1
#
_entry.id   AF-A0A822ELT0-F1
#
_cell.length_a   1.000
_cell.length_b   1.000
_cell.length_c   1.000
_cell.angle_alpha   90.00
_cell.angle_beta   90.00
_cell.angle_gamma   90.00
#
_symmetry.space_group_name_H-M   'P 1'
#
loop_
_entity.id
_entity.type
_entity.pdbx_description
1 polymer ?
#
loop_
_entity_poly.entity_id
_entity_poly.type
_entity_poly.pdbx_seq_one_letter_code
_entity_poly.pdbx_strand_id
1 'polypeptide(L)'
;IIPIMLAASSAPAALISIIPGGGGRFGTFLAGMIFSLIFGFIFFESIYWFIPNKKMSFKVTWCGALVAACTLEIFIILFPLYVRKFMGNYAGQIGFAVILLLFFFYFATILILGAQINAFFFEHYKPLIDGLGTYISRMHQEHGVGDPTRPLCENETDLQQHQSDTTTADQSLHGKRWLKKLWPSKITSAEHGTDEEL
;
A
#
# COMPACT_ATOMS: atom_id res chain seq x y z
N ILE A 1 24.02 -41.55 12.93
CA ILE A 1 23.44 -40.42 13.72
C ILE A 1 24.53 -39.44 14.18
N ILE A 2 25.67 -39.93 14.68
CA ILE A 2 26.83 -39.11 15.12
C ILE A 2 27.35 -38.09 14.07
N PRO A 3 27.52 -38.39 12.76
CA PRO A 3 28.07 -37.41 11.81
C PRO A 3 27.09 -36.26 11.48
N ILE A 4 25.78 -36.54 11.51
CA ILE A 4 24.75 -35.52 11.24
C ILE A 4 24.68 -34.53 12.40
N MET A 5 24.82 -35.01 13.65
CA MET A 5 24.88 -34.13 14.82
C MET A 5 26.12 -33.23 14.83
N LEU A 6 27.27 -33.72 14.33
CA LEU A 6 28.51 -32.93 14.26
C LEU A 6 28.42 -31.82 13.20
N ALA A 7 27.83 -32.13 12.04
CA ALA A 7 27.55 -31.15 10.98
C ALA A 7 26.48 -30.13 11.41
N ALA A 8 25.45 -30.55 12.14
CA ALA A 8 24.43 -29.64 12.67
C ALA A 8 24.99 -28.74 13.78
N SER A 9 25.92 -29.24 14.60
CA SER A 9 26.52 -28.48 15.71
C SER A 9 27.58 -27.47 15.27
N SER A 10 28.10 -27.55 14.05
CA SER A 10 29.08 -26.59 13.52
C SER A 10 28.42 -25.36 12.88
N ALA A 11 27.14 -25.44 12.52
CA ALA A 11 26.41 -24.33 11.91
C ALA A 11 26.39 -23.06 12.78
N PRO A 12 26.16 -23.13 14.11
CA PRO A 12 26.26 -21.95 14.98
C PRO A 12 27.68 -21.38 15.05
N ALA A 13 28.70 -22.24 15.07
CA ALA A 13 30.10 -21.84 15.18
C ALA A 13 30.60 -21.16 13.89
N ALA A 14 30.19 -21.66 12.73
CA ALA A 14 30.49 -21.07 11.43
C ALA A 14 29.85 -19.67 11.30
N LEU A 15 28.61 -19.52 11.79
CA LEU A 15 27.91 -18.23 11.76
C LEU A 15 28.60 -17.16 12.63
N ILE A 16 29.13 -17.54 13.79
CA ILE A 16 29.88 -16.65 14.69
C ILE A 16 31.21 -16.18 14.07
N SER A 17 31.84 -17.02 13.24
CA SER A 17 33.15 -16.72 12.62
C SER A 17 33.10 -15.64 11.54
N ILE A 18 31.94 -15.39 10.95
CA ILE A 18 31.72 -14.40 9.88
C ILE A 18 31.53 -12.99 10.44
N ILE A 19 31.20 -12.86 11.73
CA ILE A 19 30.93 -11.57 12.37
C ILE A 19 32.24 -11.04 12.98
N PRO A 20 32.83 -9.95 12.47
CA PRO A 20 34.01 -9.34 13.09
C PRO A 20 33.67 -8.90 14.52
N GLY A 21 34.40 -9.45 15.51
CA GLY A 21 34.13 -9.25 16.95
C GLY A 21 33.15 -10.27 17.58
N GLY A 22 32.66 -11.25 16.82
CA GLY A 22 31.68 -12.25 17.25
C GLY A 22 32.17 -13.29 18.28
N GLY A 23 33.49 -13.38 18.53
CA GLY A 23 34.04 -14.36 19.48
C GLY A 23 33.86 -14.02 20.97
N GLY A 24 33.54 -12.76 21.30
CA GLY A 24 33.33 -12.33 22.68
C GLY A 24 31.89 -12.54 23.15
N ARG A 25 31.68 -12.76 24.47
CA ARG A 25 30.34 -12.86 25.10
C ARG A 25 29.43 -11.67 24.77
N PHE A 26 30.02 -10.51 24.56
CA PHE A 26 29.31 -9.29 24.16
C PHE A 26 28.94 -9.30 22.67
N GLY A 27 29.84 -9.78 21.81
CA GLY A 27 29.61 -9.87 20.36
C GLY A 27 28.52 -10.85 20.00
N THR A 28 28.50 -12.03 20.64
CA THR A 28 27.42 -13.01 20.45
C THR A 28 26.08 -12.50 20.96
N PHE A 29 26.06 -11.76 22.08
CA PHE A 29 24.85 -11.14 22.61
C PHE A 29 24.29 -10.06 21.67
N LEU A 30 25.14 -9.16 21.16
CA LEU A 30 24.74 -8.14 20.20
C LEU A 30 24.24 -8.76 18.90
N ALA A 31 24.96 -9.76 18.37
CA ALA A 31 24.54 -10.47 17.17
C ALA A 31 23.16 -11.12 17.35
N GLY A 32 22.91 -11.76 18.50
CA GLY A 32 21.61 -12.33 18.83
C GLY A 32 20.50 -11.29 18.94
N MET A 33 20.78 -10.15 19.59
CA MET A 33 19.81 -9.06 19.74
C MET A 33 19.44 -8.44 18.38
N ILE A 34 20.42 -8.18 17.51
CA ILE A 34 20.17 -7.67 16.16
C ILE A 34 19.41 -8.71 15.33
N PHE A 35 19.78 -9.99 15.42
CA PHE A 35 19.09 -11.07 14.72
C PHE A 35 17.62 -11.16 15.15
N SER A 36 17.34 -11.16 16.46
CA SER A 36 15.98 -11.15 17.01
C SER A 36 15.19 -9.94 16.51
N LEU A 37 15.79 -8.75 16.55
CA LEU A 37 15.15 -7.52 16.11
C LEU A 37 14.79 -7.54 14.61
N ILE A 38 15.70 -8.03 13.75
CA ILE A 38 15.44 -8.20 12.31
C ILE A 38 14.29 -9.19 12.10
N PHE A 39 14.29 -10.31 12.82
CA PHE A 39 13.24 -11.32 12.71
C PHE A 39 11.87 -10.78 13.17
N GLY A 40 11.84 -10.07 14.29
CA GLY A 40 10.64 -9.39 14.79
C GLY A 40 10.13 -8.33 13.83
N PHE A 41 11.04 -7.55 13.23
CA PHE A 41 10.69 -6.58 12.18
C PHE A 41 10.02 -7.25 10.98
N ILE A 42 10.62 -8.31 10.43
CA ILE A 42 10.05 -9.06 9.31
C ILE A 42 8.69 -9.68 9.68
N PHE A 43 8.56 -10.16 10.91
CA PHE A 43 7.32 -10.74 11.41
C PHE A 43 6.18 -9.70 11.46
N PHE A 44 6.41 -8.51 12.04
CA PHE A 44 5.40 -7.44 12.06
C PHE A 44 5.12 -6.87 10.67
N GLU A 45 6.15 -6.70 9.84
CA GLU A 45 5.97 -6.27 8.45
C GLU A 45 5.10 -7.27 7.67
N SER A 46 5.32 -8.57 7.87
CA SER A 46 4.49 -9.62 7.26
C SER A 46 3.04 -9.53 7.72
N ILE A 47 2.80 -9.37 9.03
CA ILE A 47 1.46 -9.18 9.59
C ILE A 47 0.79 -7.95 8.98
N TYR A 48 1.50 -6.82 8.90
CA TYR A 48 0.97 -5.59 8.31
C TYR A 48 0.80 -5.66 6.81
N TRP A 49 1.42 -6.61 6.14
CA TRP A 49 1.18 -6.88 4.72
C TRP A 49 -0.03 -7.79 4.50
N PHE A 50 -0.18 -8.84 5.31
CA PHE A 50 -1.25 -9.84 5.17
C PHE A 50 -2.61 -9.36 5.68
N ILE A 51 -2.64 -8.59 6.78
CA ILE A 51 -3.89 -8.13 7.40
C ILE A 51 -4.67 -7.17 6.50
N PRO A 52 -4.07 -6.08 5.96
CA PRO A 52 -4.81 -5.19 5.10
C PRO A 52 -5.04 -5.88 3.76
N ASN A 53 -6.29 -6.20 3.45
CA ASN A 53 -6.72 -6.65 2.12
C ASN A 53 -6.62 -5.52 1.05
N LYS A 54 -5.78 -4.51 1.27
CA LYS A 54 -5.48 -3.41 0.36
C LYS A 54 -3.99 -3.37 0.08
N LYS A 55 -3.63 -3.09 -1.17
CA LYS A 55 -2.24 -2.98 -1.65
C LYS A 55 -1.58 -1.74 -1.06
N MET A 56 -1.09 -1.83 0.18
CA MET A 56 -0.22 -0.81 0.76
C MET A 56 1.21 -1.01 0.27
N SER A 57 2.00 0.06 0.20
CA SER A 57 3.42 -0.02 -0.17
C SER A 57 4.28 -0.33 1.06
N PHE A 58 5.21 -1.29 0.95
CA PHE A 58 6.19 -1.65 2.00
C PHE A 58 6.97 -0.45 2.57
N LYS A 59 7.07 0.66 1.81
CA LYS A 59 7.76 1.88 2.26
C LYS A 59 7.00 2.68 3.32
N VAL A 60 5.76 2.31 3.62
CA VAL A 60 4.91 2.99 4.60
C VAL A 60 4.91 2.22 5.92
N THR A 61 4.80 0.90 5.85
CA THR A 61 4.69 -0.02 7.01
C THR A 61 5.92 -0.14 7.88
N TRP A 62 7.11 0.11 7.32
CA TRP A 62 8.38 -0.13 8.01
C TRP A 62 8.52 0.65 9.34
N CYS A 63 8.00 1.89 9.44
CA CYS A 63 8.13 2.67 10.66
C CYS A 63 7.32 2.05 11.81
N GLY A 64 6.06 1.66 11.53
CA GLY A 64 5.21 0.97 12.50
C GLY A 64 5.77 -0.41 12.88
N ALA A 65 6.27 -1.17 11.90
CA ALA A 65 6.85 -2.49 12.12
C ALA A 65 8.11 -2.42 12.99
N LEU A 66 8.97 -1.42 12.79
CA LEU A 66 10.17 -1.20 13.62
C LEU A 66 9.78 -0.87 15.06
N VAL A 67 8.81 0.02 15.27
CA VAL A 67 8.36 0.37 16.63
C VAL A 67 7.72 -0.83 17.32
N ALA A 68 6.88 -1.59 16.62
CA ALA A 68 6.28 -2.81 17.15
C ALA A 68 7.34 -3.87 17.50
N ALA A 69 8.33 -4.08 16.64
CA ALA A 69 9.44 -5.01 16.88
C ALA A 69 10.27 -4.61 18.10
N CYS A 70 10.67 -3.35 18.22
CA CYS A 70 11.41 -2.84 19.39
C CYS A 70 10.60 -3.00 20.68
N THR A 71 9.30 -2.68 20.64
CA THR A 71 8.40 -2.79 21.80
C THR A 71 8.19 -4.25 22.19
N LEU A 72 8.04 -5.15 21.21
CA LEU A 72 7.93 -6.59 21.44
C LEU A 72 9.22 -7.16 22.05
N GLU A 73 10.38 -6.76 21.57
CA GLU A 73 11.67 -7.21 22.12
C GLU A 73 11.78 -6.85 23.61
N ILE A 74 11.44 -5.61 23.97
CA ILE A 74 11.38 -5.15 25.37
C ILE A 74 10.36 -5.98 26.17
N PHE A 75 9.19 -6.25 25.59
CA PHE A 75 8.14 -7.03 26.22
C PHE A 75 8.55 -8.49 26.48
N ILE A 76 9.23 -9.13 25.53
CA ILE A 76 9.75 -10.50 25.67
C ILE A 76 10.83 -10.59 26.76
N ILE A 77 11.55 -9.51 27.04
CA ILE A 77 12.50 -9.44 28.17
C ILE A 77 11.77 -9.21 29.50
N LEU A 78 10.79 -8.31 29.52
CA LEU A 78 10.03 -7.95 30.73
C LEU A 78 9.10 -9.06 31.23
N PHE A 79 8.45 -9.77 30.31
CA PHE A 79 7.42 -10.74 30.65
C PHE A 79 7.93 -11.92 31.50
N PRO A 80 9.03 -12.61 31.13
CA PRO A 80 9.62 -13.67 31.97
C PRO A 80 10.09 -13.14 33.33
N LEU A 81 10.56 -11.89 33.40
CA LEU A 81 10.95 -11.25 34.65
C LEU A 81 9.74 -11.04 35.57
N TYR A 82 8.60 -10.60 35.02
CA TYR A 82 7.34 -10.52 35.73
C TYR A 82 6.89 -11.90 36.23
N VAL A 83 6.86 -12.91 35.35
CA VAL A 83 6.46 -14.28 35.70
C VAL A 83 7.36 -14.83 36.81
N ARG A 84 8.68 -14.69 36.70
CA ARG A 84 9.63 -15.17 37.73
C ARG A 84 9.39 -14.52 39.09
N LYS A 85 9.02 -13.23 39.12
CA LYS A 85 8.78 -12.51 40.37
C LYS A 85 7.46 -12.88 41.05
N PHE A 86 6.40 -13.14 40.27
CA PHE A 86 5.04 -13.28 40.80
C PHE A 86 4.47 -14.71 40.75
N MET A 87 5.02 -15.61 39.94
CA MET A 87 4.48 -16.97 39.70
C MET A 87 5.31 -18.08 40.37
N GLY A 88 6.19 -17.75 41.32
CA GLY A 88 7.03 -18.73 42.04
C GLY A 88 6.28 -19.61 43.05
N ASN A 89 5.03 -19.28 43.37
CA ASN A 89 4.19 -20.01 44.33
C ASN A 89 3.18 -20.92 43.60
N TYR A 90 2.66 -21.94 44.29
CA TYR A 90 1.69 -22.91 43.75
C TYR A 90 0.43 -22.26 43.13
N ALA A 91 0.00 -21.13 43.71
CA ALA A 91 -1.11 -20.32 43.17
C ALA A 91 -0.81 -19.72 41.77
N GLY A 92 0.45 -19.46 41.46
CA GLY A 92 0.88 -18.95 40.15
C GLY A 92 0.77 -19.98 39.04
N GLN A 93 0.96 -21.26 39.33
CA GLN A 93 0.79 -22.33 38.36
C GLN A 93 -0.68 -22.48 37.91
N ILE A 94 -1.62 -22.31 38.84
CA ILE A 94 -3.07 -22.35 38.56
C ILE A 94 -3.47 -21.12 37.72
N GLY A 95 -2.81 -19.98 37.94
CA GLY A 95 -3.01 -18.74 37.19
C GLY A 95 -2.34 -18.68 35.81
N PHE A 96 -1.71 -19.77 35.33
CA PHE A 96 -0.95 -19.77 34.08
C PHE A 96 -1.79 -19.32 32.86
N ALA A 97 -3.05 -19.75 32.78
CA ALA A 97 -3.93 -19.34 31.68
C ALA A 97 -4.21 -17.84 31.68
N VAL A 98 -4.38 -17.22 32.85
CA VAL A 98 -4.64 -15.78 32.99
C VAL A 98 -3.40 -14.97 32.59
N ILE A 99 -2.20 -15.40 32.99
CA ILE A 99 -0.97 -14.71 32.59
C ILE A 99 -0.67 -14.87 31.09
N LEU A 100 -1.03 -16.01 30.50
CA LEU A 100 -0.93 -16.21 29.06
C LEU A 100 -1.94 -15.32 28.30
N LEU A 101 -3.16 -15.15 28.81
CA LEU A 101 -4.13 -14.20 28.27
C LEU A 101 -3.61 -12.77 28.35
N LEU A 102 -2.98 -12.40 29.47
CA LEU A 102 -2.34 -11.10 29.62
C LEU A 102 -1.18 -10.92 28.63
N PHE A 103 -0.41 -11.98 28.36
CA PHE A 103 0.64 -11.97 27.33
C PHE A 103 0.05 -11.63 25.96
N PHE A 104 -0.98 -12.35 25.53
CA PHE A 104 -1.63 -12.11 24.25
C PHE A 104 -2.34 -10.75 24.19
N PHE A 105 -2.89 -10.27 25.30
CA PHE A 105 -3.46 -8.94 25.41
C PHE A 105 -2.42 -7.84 25.11
N TYR A 106 -1.26 -7.91 25.78
CA TYR A 106 -0.18 -6.95 25.51
C TYR A 106 0.41 -7.12 24.11
N PHE A 107 0.58 -8.36 23.64
CA PHE A 107 1.03 -8.62 22.28
C PHE A 107 0.10 -7.98 21.23
N ALA A 108 -1.21 -8.18 21.37
CA ALA A 108 -2.21 -7.56 20.49
C ALA A 108 -2.19 -6.02 20.60
N THR A 109 -1.99 -5.49 21.80
CA THR A 109 -1.86 -4.04 22.03
C THR A 109 -0.63 -3.48 21.29
N ILE A 110 0.52 -4.16 21.34
CA ILE A 110 1.74 -3.78 20.62
C ILE A 110 1.51 -3.82 19.10
N LEU A 111 0.82 -4.85 18.61
CA LEU A 111 0.46 -4.99 17.20
C LEU A 111 -0.39 -3.80 16.73
N ILE A 112 -1.45 -3.46 17.50
CA ILE A 112 -2.32 -2.31 17.20
C ILE A 112 -1.55 -1.00 17.29
N LEU A 113 -0.67 -0.84 18.27
CA LEU A 113 0.10 0.38 18.46
C LEU A 113 1.03 0.66 17.26
N GLY A 114 1.75 -0.36 16.76
CA GLY A 114 2.53 -0.18 15.54
C GLY A 114 1.67 0.07 14.30
N ALA A 115 0.46 -0.50 14.24
CA ALA A 115 -0.48 -0.23 13.15
C ALA A 115 -1.02 1.19 13.19
N GLN A 116 -1.26 1.75 14.39
CA GLN A 116 -1.67 3.14 14.57
C GLN A 116 -0.58 4.10 14.13
N ILE A 117 0.68 3.81 14.48
CA ILE A 117 1.83 4.60 14.01
C ILE A 117 1.91 4.53 12.49
N ASN A 118 1.80 3.33 11.91
CA ASN A 118 1.78 3.15 10.47
C ASN A 118 0.65 3.96 9.79
N ALA A 119 -0.57 3.93 10.34
CA ALA A 119 -1.70 4.70 9.84
C ALA A 119 -1.44 6.21 9.91
N PHE A 120 -0.88 6.71 11.02
CA PHE A 120 -0.54 8.12 11.19
C PHE A 120 0.43 8.64 10.10
N PHE A 121 1.38 7.80 9.67
CA PHE A 121 2.29 8.16 8.57
C PHE A 121 1.64 8.04 7.17
N PHE A 122 0.64 7.17 7.01
CA PHE A 122 -0.04 6.96 5.72
C PHE A 122 -1.15 7.97 5.45
N GLU A 123 -1.77 8.52 6.48
CA GLU A 123 -2.97 9.36 6.36
C GLU A 123 -2.66 10.80 5.90
N HIS A 124 -2.14 10.93 4.67
CA HIS A 124 -2.38 12.11 3.81
C HIS A 124 -3.67 11.93 2.97
N TYR A 125 -4.51 10.95 3.33
CA TYR A 125 -5.76 10.68 2.63
C TYR A 125 -6.85 11.62 3.12
N LYS A 126 -7.18 12.56 2.23
CA LYS A 126 -8.33 13.45 2.27
C LYS A 126 -9.51 12.75 2.96
N PRO A 127 -9.94 13.21 4.15
CA PRO A 127 -11.17 12.71 4.76
C PRO A 127 -12.28 12.95 3.73
N LEU A 128 -12.87 11.86 3.23
CA LEU A 128 -14.03 11.82 2.32
C LEU A 128 -14.17 13.03 1.39
N ILE A 129 -13.72 12.89 0.14
CA ILE A 129 -13.98 13.88 -0.91
C ILE A 129 -15.49 14.16 -0.93
N ASP A 130 -15.84 15.43 -0.70
CA ASP A 130 -17.22 15.91 -0.67
C ASP A 130 -18.09 15.19 0.38
N GLY A 131 -17.98 15.62 1.65
CA GLY A 131 -18.83 15.15 2.74
C GLY A 131 -20.29 15.06 2.30
N LEU A 132 -21.06 14.12 2.85
CA LEU A 132 -22.41 13.78 2.38
C LEU A 132 -23.23 15.03 2.02
N GLY A 133 -23.13 16.11 2.80
CA GLY A 133 -23.64 17.46 2.51
C GLY A 133 -23.33 18.02 1.11
N THR A 134 -22.11 17.93 0.62
CA THR A 134 -21.72 18.31 -0.75
C THR A 134 -22.30 17.35 -1.79
N TYR A 135 -22.39 16.05 -1.51
CA TYR A 135 -23.04 15.08 -2.40
C TYR A 135 -24.55 15.34 -2.52
N ILE A 136 -25.27 15.48 -1.40
CA ILE A 136 -26.68 15.89 -1.41
C ILE A 136 -26.88 17.32 -1.91
N SER A 137 -25.94 18.25 -1.73
CA SER A 137 -26.00 19.57 -2.35
C SER A 137 -25.89 19.49 -3.87
N ARG A 138 -24.99 18.67 -4.43
CA ARG A 138 -24.91 18.46 -5.88
C ARG A 138 -26.15 17.73 -6.41
N MET A 139 -26.64 16.71 -5.73
CA MET A 139 -27.86 15.98 -6.12
C MET A 139 -29.12 16.85 -6.00
N HIS A 140 -29.22 17.71 -4.98
CA HIS A 140 -30.30 18.71 -4.85
C HIS A 140 -30.16 19.79 -5.92
N GLN A 141 -28.94 20.11 -6.37
CA GLN A 141 -28.72 21.06 -7.46
C GLN A 141 -29.09 20.45 -8.83
N GLU A 142 -28.86 19.15 -9.04
CA GLU A 142 -29.32 18.43 -10.24
C GLU A 142 -30.84 18.19 -10.26
N HIS A 143 -31.47 17.96 -9.10
CA HIS A 143 -32.92 17.71 -9.01
C HIS A 143 -33.77 18.95 -8.66
N GLY A 144 -33.16 20.09 -8.30
CA GLY A 144 -33.85 21.23 -7.67
C GLY A 144 -33.86 22.54 -8.46
N VAL A 145 -33.38 22.58 -9.71
CA VAL A 145 -33.52 23.78 -10.56
C VAL A 145 -34.09 23.40 -11.92
N GLY A 146 -35.32 22.88 -11.91
CA GLY A 146 -36.29 23.28 -12.92
C GLY A 146 -36.72 24.70 -12.58
N ASP A 147 -36.04 25.68 -13.17
CA ASP A 147 -36.44 27.09 -13.13
C ASP A 147 -37.92 27.21 -13.58
N PRO A 148 -38.88 27.57 -12.70
CA PRO A 148 -40.29 27.69 -13.07
C PRO A 148 -40.55 28.87 -14.01
N THR A 149 -39.55 29.74 -14.23
CA THR A 149 -39.66 30.95 -15.05
C THR A 149 -39.09 30.81 -16.45
N ARG A 150 -38.53 29.66 -16.83
CA ARG A 150 -38.13 29.42 -18.22
C ARG A 150 -39.33 28.95 -19.04
N PRO A 151 -39.75 29.69 -20.10
CA PRO A 151 -40.80 29.22 -20.98
C PRO A 151 -40.36 27.89 -21.60
N LEU A 152 -41.19 26.86 -21.47
CA LEU A 152 -40.93 25.50 -21.96
C LEU A 152 -40.97 25.37 -23.49
N CYS A 153 -40.75 26.46 -24.23
CA CYS A 153 -40.85 26.56 -25.68
C CYS A 153 -39.51 26.84 -26.38
N GLU A 154 -38.37 26.64 -25.72
CA GLU A 154 -37.04 26.92 -26.30
C GLU A 154 -36.15 25.67 -26.46
N ASN A 155 -36.64 24.48 -26.10
CA ASN A 155 -35.80 23.27 -26.11
C ASN A 155 -35.94 22.41 -27.37
N GLU A 156 -36.93 22.64 -28.24
CA GLU A 156 -37.10 21.83 -29.46
C GLU A 156 -36.27 22.36 -30.64
N THR A 157 -36.04 23.67 -30.73
CA THR A 157 -35.24 24.30 -31.79
C THR A 157 -33.74 24.08 -31.61
N ASP A 158 -33.23 24.11 -30.38
CA ASP A 158 -31.79 24.01 -30.11
C ASP A 158 -31.26 22.57 -30.24
N LEU A 159 -32.10 21.56 -29.96
CA LEU A 159 -31.70 20.16 -30.13
C LEU A 159 -31.64 19.72 -31.60
N GLN A 160 -32.44 20.33 -32.49
CA GLN A 160 -32.37 19.99 -33.91
C GLN A 160 -31.15 20.59 -34.59
N GLN A 161 -30.75 21.82 -34.22
CA GLN A 161 -29.56 22.48 -34.77
C GLN A 161 -28.24 21.88 -34.24
N HIS A 162 -28.18 21.51 -32.96
CA HIS A 162 -26.97 20.90 -32.40
C HIS A 162 -26.71 19.48 -32.94
N GLN A 163 -27.77 18.75 -33.30
CA GLN A 163 -27.66 17.39 -33.83
C GLN A 163 -27.34 17.37 -35.35
N SER A 164 -27.77 18.38 -36.11
CA SER A 164 -27.35 18.55 -37.51
C SER A 164 -25.88 18.96 -37.64
N ASP A 165 -25.38 19.82 -36.76
CA ASP A 165 -24.01 20.34 -36.81
C ASP A 165 -22.96 19.30 -36.40
N THR A 166 -23.27 18.49 -35.38
CA THR A 166 -22.38 17.42 -34.90
C THR A 166 -22.30 16.24 -35.86
N THR A 167 -23.41 15.88 -36.53
CA THR A 167 -23.43 14.76 -37.49
C THR A 167 -22.70 15.10 -38.80
N THR A 168 -22.80 16.35 -39.26
CA THR A 168 -22.19 16.78 -40.54
C THR A 168 -20.67 16.99 -40.41
N ALA A 169 -20.19 17.46 -39.25
CA ALA A 169 -18.77 17.68 -39.00
C ALA A 169 -17.98 16.36 -38.84
N ASP A 170 -18.55 15.34 -38.20
CA ASP A 170 -17.87 14.07 -37.92
C ASP A 170 -17.69 13.20 -39.18
N GLN A 171 -18.71 13.13 -40.07
CA GLN A 171 -18.58 12.39 -41.33
C GLN A 171 -17.50 12.96 -42.27
N SER A 172 -17.35 14.29 -42.32
CA SER A 172 -16.35 14.97 -43.15
C SER A 172 -14.91 14.71 -42.67
N LEU A 173 -14.70 14.65 -41.35
CA LEU A 173 -13.38 14.43 -40.76
C LEU A 173 -12.95 12.96 -40.82
N HIS A 174 -13.89 12.03 -40.61
CA HIS A 174 -13.57 10.60 -40.61
C HIS A 174 -13.20 10.07 -42.01
N GLY A 175 -13.85 10.55 -43.07
CA GLY A 175 -13.53 10.17 -44.46
C GLY A 175 -12.15 10.66 -44.92
N LYS A 176 -11.77 11.89 -44.57
CA LYS A 176 -10.46 12.46 -44.93
C LYS A 176 -9.31 11.79 -44.17
N ARG A 177 -9.56 11.34 -42.93
CA ARG A 177 -8.54 10.66 -42.10
C ARG A 177 -8.21 9.26 -42.61
N TRP A 178 -9.19 8.53 -43.15
CA TRP A 178 -8.97 7.22 -43.78
C TRP A 178 -8.25 7.31 -45.12
N LEU A 179 -8.63 8.27 -45.97
CA LEU A 179 -7.97 8.50 -47.26
C LEU A 179 -6.47 8.84 -47.09
N LYS A 180 -6.14 9.67 -46.10
CA LYS A 180 -4.74 10.03 -45.80
C LYS A 180 -3.93 8.86 -45.21
N LYS A 181 -4.59 7.87 -44.62
CA LYS A 181 -3.96 6.67 -44.05
C LYS A 181 -3.70 5.59 -45.10
N LEU A 182 -4.55 5.51 -46.13
CA LEU A 182 -4.46 4.50 -47.20
C LEU A 182 -3.57 4.91 -48.38
N TRP A 183 -3.28 6.21 -48.56
CA TRP A 183 -2.41 6.69 -49.63
C TRP A 183 -1.28 7.60 -49.09
N PRO A 184 -0.18 7.02 -48.58
CA PRO A 184 1.04 7.77 -48.32
C PRO A 184 1.69 8.08 -49.68
N SER A 185 1.47 9.30 -50.20
CA SER A 185 2.02 9.76 -51.47
C SER A 185 3.55 9.77 -51.45
N LYS A 186 4.18 8.67 -51.88
CA LYS A 186 5.53 8.67 -52.45
C LYS A 186 5.41 8.50 -53.96
N ILE A 187 5.40 9.60 -54.69
CA ILE A 187 5.94 9.65 -56.05
C ILE A 187 6.72 10.96 -56.18
N THR A 188 8.04 10.83 -56.11
CA THR A 188 8.98 11.74 -56.75
C THR A 188 9.25 11.19 -58.14
N SER A 189 9.28 12.09 -59.12
CA SER A 189 9.81 11.95 -60.49
C SER A 189 9.02 11.11 -61.50
N ALA A 190 8.43 11.80 -62.49
CA ALA A 190 8.76 11.59 -63.89
C ALA A 190 8.15 12.71 -64.76
N GLU A 191 9.04 13.51 -65.37
CA GLU A 191 8.98 13.94 -66.78
C GLU A 191 7.82 14.84 -67.25
N HIS A 192 7.94 15.68 -68.28
CA HIS A 192 9.03 16.32 -69.03
C HIS A 192 8.29 17.14 -70.10
N GLY A 193 8.54 18.45 -70.17
CA GLY A 193 8.38 19.25 -71.39
C GLY A 193 6.98 19.73 -71.81
N THR A 194 7.01 20.87 -72.53
CA THR A 194 5.93 21.56 -73.28
C THR A 194 4.93 22.30 -72.38
N ASP A 195 4.80 23.62 -72.35
CA ASP A 195 5.17 24.73 -73.23
C ASP A 195 5.16 26.03 -72.41
N GLU A 196 6.03 27.00 -72.74
CA GLU A 196 5.86 28.46 -72.61
C GLU A 196 7.23 29.16 -72.41
N GLU A 197 7.82 29.65 -73.51
CA GLU A 197 8.50 30.96 -73.51
C GLU A 197 8.20 31.70 -74.81
N LEU A 198 7.67 32.90 -74.61
CA LEU A 198 7.69 34.07 -75.49
C LEU A 198 8.90 34.92 -75.12
#